data_AF-A0A0F9DGZ4-F1
#
_entry.id   AF-A0A0F9DGZ4-F1
#
_cell.length_a   1.000
_cell.length_b   1.000
_cell.length_c   1.000
_cell.angle_alpha   90.00
_cell.angle_beta   90.00
_cell.angle_gamma   90.00
#
_symmetry.space_group_name_H-M   'P 1'
#
loop_
_entity.id
_entity.type
_entity.pdbx_description
1 polymer ?
#
loop_
_entity_poly.entity_id
_entity_poly.type
_entity_poly.pdbx_seq_one_letter_code
_entity_poly.pdbx_strand_id
1 'polypeptide(L)'
;PVKPSINMVFGTSFHMAVEAFWKGEDYKSACDIGFNYLDSVDESRLLVKEVGKLNQLISILPDMLEVYYKAHDWSNESDGVILLEHEWLHEYSDGVVLCGKIDRYSPPLLSDLKTASEIGKEWKKNYKAEKLRDCGLALYDWYLCKIGQAPEEIEMEVILKPYKDKPPRIEPIPLSEIISQRERFDKQLRAYVTDIVHYMRKNSKVAPWEMNFGPMCMTKYGECDYLKLCNYGNIPKYISEYKPREEHLEIRKSKTLVT
;
A
#
# COMPACT_ATOMS: atom_id res chain seq x y z
N PRO A 1 12.05 -17.47 4.93
CA PRO A 1 10.90 -16.67 4.44
C PRO A 1 9.83 -16.49 5.52
N VAL A 2 9.47 -15.26 5.87
CA VAL A 2 8.43 -15.00 6.89
C VAL A 2 7.03 -15.24 6.30
N LYS A 3 6.05 -15.48 7.16
CA LYS A 3 4.67 -15.83 6.82
C LYS A 3 3.84 -14.54 6.66
N PRO A 4 3.31 -14.23 5.46
CA PRO A 4 2.51 -13.03 5.27
C PRO A 4 1.18 -13.12 6.05
N SER A 5 0.71 -11.99 6.56
CA SER A 5 -0.61 -11.88 7.19
C SER A 5 -1.71 -12.29 6.20
N ILE A 6 -2.67 -13.11 6.64
CA ILE A 6 -3.81 -13.51 5.80
C ILE A 6 -4.58 -12.32 5.21
N ASN A 7 -4.67 -11.21 5.97
CA ASN A 7 -5.31 -10.00 5.47
C ASN A 7 -4.53 -9.38 4.29
N MET A 8 -3.20 -9.44 4.33
CA MET A 8 -2.34 -8.98 3.25
C MET A 8 -2.47 -9.90 2.03
N VAL A 9 -2.39 -11.22 2.24
CA VAL A 9 -2.59 -12.22 1.18
C VAL A 9 -3.91 -12.00 0.43
N PHE A 10 -5.00 -11.85 1.16
CA PHE A 10 -6.31 -11.57 0.57
C PHE A 10 -6.39 -10.19 -0.10
N GLY A 11 -5.76 -9.17 0.51
CA GLY A 11 -5.67 -7.85 -0.12
C GLY A 11 -4.97 -7.93 -1.47
N THR A 12 -3.85 -8.65 -1.54
CA THR A 12 -3.09 -8.86 -2.79
C THR A 12 -3.91 -9.61 -3.83
N SER A 13 -4.59 -10.71 -3.48
CA SER A 13 -5.43 -11.43 -4.44
C SER A 13 -6.54 -10.56 -5.01
N PHE A 14 -7.15 -9.70 -4.17
CA PHE A 14 -8.17 -8.76 -4.61
C PHE A 14 -7.61 -7.72 -5.58
N HIS A 15 -6.45 -7.12 -5.27
CA HIS A 15 -5.78 -6.18 -6.18
C HIS A 15 -5.43 -6.83 -7.52
N MET A 16 -4.88 -8.06 -7.52
CA MET A 16 -4.54 -8.76 -8.76
C MET A 16 -5.77 -9.04 -9.64
N ALA A 17 -6.90 -9.39 -9.03
CA ALA A 17 -8.15 -9.57 -9.76
C ALA A 17 -8.69 -8.25 -10.30
N VAL A 18 -8.65 -7.17 -9.52
CA VAL A 18 -9.09 -5.84 -9.98
C VAL A 18 -8.17 -5.28 -11.07
N GLU A 19 -6.86 -5.50 -10.96
CA GLU A 19 -5.90 -5.16 -12.02
C GLU A 19 -6.24 -5.85 -13.34
N ALA A 20 -6.73 -7.10 -13.29
CA ALA A 20 -7.19 -7.80 -14.48
C ALA A 20 -8.38 -7.08 -15.13
N PHE A 21 -9.34 -6.59 -14.34
CA PHE A 21 -10.45 -5.79 -14.87
C PHE A 21 -9.95 -4.50 -15.55
N TRP A 22 -9.02 -3.78 -14.90
CA TRP A 22 -8.44 -2.56 -15.49
C TRP A 22 -7.68 -2.83 -16.80
N LYS A 23 -7.20 -4.06 -17.01
CA LYS A 23 -6.57 -4.52 -18.25
C LYS A 23 -7.57 -5.01 -19.30
N GLY A 24 -8.87 -4.99 -19.00
CA GLY A 24 -9.94 -5.41 -19.90
C GLY A 24 -10.27 -6.90 -19.87
N GLU A 25 -9.78 -7.64 -18.87
CA GLU A 25 -10.15 -9.04 -18.68
C GLU A 25 -11.61 -9.17 -18.21
N ASP A 26 -12.24 -10.28 -18.59
CA ASP A 26 -13.62 -10.55 -18.19
C ASP A 26 -13.75 -10.94 -16.71
N TYR A 27 -14.99 -10.92 -16.22
CA TYR A 27 -15.31 -11.24 -14.82
C TYR A 27 -14.68 -12.56 -14.35
N LYS A 28 -14.75 -13.58 -15.20
CA LYS A 28 -14.30 -14.94 -14.87
C LYS A 28 -12.77 -15.00 -14.78
N SER A 29 -12.08 -14.43 -15.76
CA SER A 29 -10.62 -14.46 -15.86
C SER A 29 -9.97 -13.72 -14.69
N ALA A 30 -10.53 -12.58 -14.29
CA ALA A 30 -10.11 -11.87 -13.08
C ALA A 30 -10.34 -12.66 -11.80
N CYS A 31 -11.50 -13.33 -11.66
CA CYS A 31 -11.75 -14.23 -10.54
C CYS A 31 -10.71 -15.35 -10.47
N ASP A 32 -10.43 -15.99 -11.62
CA ASP A 32 -9.45 -17.07 -11.73
C ASP A 32 -8.05 -16.59 -11.29
N ILE A 33 -7.63 -15.38 -11.67
CA ILE A 33 -6.36 -14.77 -11.21
C ILE A 33 -6.33 -14.64 -9.68
N GLY A 34 -7.39 -14.08 -9.08
CA GLY A 34 -7.49 -13.91 -7.64
C GLY A 34 -7.44 -15.26 -6.89
N PHE A 35 -8.17 -16.26 -7.37
CA PHE A 35 -8.18 -17.61 -6.79
C PHE A 35 -6.84 -18.32 -6.93
N ASN A 36 -6.21 -18.27 -8.11
CA ASN A 36 -4.90 -18.89 -8.33
C ASN A 36 -3.83 -18.34 -7.37
N TYR A 37 -3.89 -17.05 -7.02
CA TYR A 37 -3.00 -16.49 -6.01
C TYR A 37 -3.30 -17.06 -4.61
N LEU A 38 -4.57 -17.17 -4.22
CA LEU A 38 -4.95 -17.72 -2.93
C LEU A 38 -4.62 -19.22 -2.81
N ASP A 39 -4.79 -19.98 -3.88
CA ASP A 39 -4.45 -21.41 -3.95
C ASP A 39 -2.94 -21.66 -3.89
N SER A 40 -2.12 -20.65 -4.23
CA SER A 40 -0.66 -20.72 -4.11
C SER A 40 -0.15 -20.60 -2.67
N VAL A 41 -1.02 -20.27 -1.71
CA VAL A 41 -0.66 -20.08 -0.31
C VAL A 41 -0.40 -21.43 0.35
N ASP A 42 0.81 -21.63 0.85
CA ASP A 42 1.19 -22.85 1.58
C ASP A 42 0.49 -22.93 2.96
N GLU A 43 -0.67 -23.60 2.99
CA GLU A 43 -1.48 -23.81 4.19
C GLU A 43 -0.76 -24.57 5.31
N SER A 44 0.28 -25.38 4.98
CA SER A 44 1.02 -26.15 5.99
C SER A 44 1.73 -25.25 7.02
N ARG A 45 1.88 -23.96 6.68
CA ARG A 45 2.50 -22.92 7.51
C ARG A 45 1.48 -22.13 8.31
N LEU A 46 0.18 -22.38 8.15
CA LEU A 46 -0.91 -21.68 8.82
C LEU A 46 -1.37 -22.41 10.09
N LEU A 47 -1.79 -21.65 11.11
CA LEU A 47 -2.49 -22.22 12.27
C LEU A 47 -3.92 -22.57 11.86
N VAL A 48 -4.58 -23.49 12.58
CA VAL A 48 -5.97 -23.89 12.28
C VAL A 48 -6.95 -22.71 12.22
N LYS A 49 -6.82 -21.73 13.13
CA LYS A 49 -7.65 -20.51 13.12
C LYS A 49 -7.41 -19.64 11.89
N GLU A 50 -6.19 -19.65 11.38
CA GLU A 50 -5.76 -18.89 10.21
C GLU A 50 -6.27 -19.55 8.93
N VAL A 51 -6.18 -20.87 8.82
CA VAL A 51 -6.83 -21.62 7.72
C VAL A 51 -8.33 -21.34 7.68
N GLY A 52 -9.01 -21.40 8.84
CA GLY A 52 -10.43 -21.06 8.93
C GLY A 52 -10.75 -19.64 8.45
N LYS A 53 -9.90 -18.67 8.78
CA LYS A 53 -10.04 -17.28 8.32
C LYS A 53 -9.75 -17.14 6.82
N LEU A 54 -8.74 -17.83 6.29
CA LEU A 54 -8.43 -17.83 4.86
C LEU A 54 -9.60 -18.39 4.06
N ASN A 55 -10.17 -19.53 4.47
CA ASN A 55 -11.33 -20.13 3.82
C ASN A 55 -12.56 -19.20 3.82
N GLN A 56 -12.80 -18.48 4.93
CA GLN A 56 -13.83 -17.45 4.99
C GLN A 56 -13.56 -16.33 3.98
N LEU A 57 -12.32 -15.85 3.88
CA LEU A 57 -11.95 -14.81 2.93
C LEU A 57 -12.05 -15.26 1.47
N ILE A 58 -11.60 -16.48 1.15
CA ILE A 58 -11.77 -17.11 -0.17
C ILE A 58 -13.26 -17.13 -0.55
N SER A 59 -14.14 -17.54 0.37
CA SER A 59 -15.57 -17.66 0.08
C SER A 59 -16.27 -16.32 -0.24
N ILE A 60 -15.73 -15.18 0.24
CA ILE A 60 -16.31 -13.86 -0.02
C ILE A 60 -15.65 -13.12 -1.19
N LEU A 61 -14.57 -13.66 -1.76
CA LEU A 61 -13.85 -13.00 -2.85
C LEU A 61 -14.76 -12.72 -4.06
N PRO A 62 -15.58 -13.69 -4.55
CA PRO A 62 -16.47 -13.44 -5.68
C PRO A 62 -17.45 -12.30 -5.41
N ASP A 63 -18.11 -12.28 -4.25
CA ASP A 63 -19.09 -11.25 -3.93
C ASP A 63 -18.44 -9.86 -3.90
N MET A 64 -17.21 -9.76 -3.38
CA MET A 64 -16.46 -8.50 -3.38
C MET A 64 -16.06 -8.06 -4.79
N LEU A 65 -15.62 -8.99 -5.65
CA LEU A 65 -15.25 -8.71 -7.03
C LEU A 65 -16.48 -8.35 -7.86
N GLU A 66 -17.62 -9.01 -7.65
CA GLU A 66 -18.87 -8.71 -8.35
C GLU A 66 -19.33 -7.29 -8.05
N VAL A 67 -19.26 -6.87 -6.79
CA VAL A 67 -19.56 -5.49 -6.38
C VAL A 67 -18.65 -4.50 -7.07
N TYR A 68 -17.34 -4.78 -7.12
CA TYR A 68 -16.37 -3.89 -7.79
C TYR A 68 -16.63 -3.81 -9.30
N TYR A 69 -16.83 -4.97 -9.92
CA TYR A 69 -17.14 -5.11 -11.35
C TYR A 69 -18.43 -4.38 -11.72
N LYS A 70 -19.50 -4.49 -10.94
CA LYS A 70 -20.76 -3.79 -11.25
C LYS A 70 -20.71 -2.28 -10.99
N ALA A 71 -19.79 -1.81 -10.15
CA ALA A 71 -19.68 -0.40 -9.83
C ALA A 71 -18.99 0.43 -10.93
N HIS A 72 -18.27 -0.23 -11.84
CA HIS A 72 -17.47 0.42 -12.88
C HIS A 72 -18.03 0.13 -14.28
N ASP A 73 -17.90 1.11 -15.17
CA ASP A 73 -18.23 0.95 -16.59
C ASP A 73 -16.98 0.55 -17.38
N TRP A 74 -16.80 -0.76 -17.54
CA TRP A 74 -15.66 -1.34 -18.26
C TRP A 74 -15.67 -1.08 -19.77
N SER A 75 -16.76 -0.57 -20.33
CA SER A 75 -16.87 -0.35 -21.78
C SER A 75 -16.04 0.84 -22.28
N ASN A 76 -15.61 1.74 -21.37
CA ASN A 76 -14.88 2.97 -21.71
C ASN A 76 -13.59 3.18 -20.87
N GLU A 77 -13.26 2.28 -19.93
CA GLU A 77 -12.14 2.52 -18.99
C GLU A 77 -10.75 2.47 -19.64
N SER A 78 -10.58 1.78 -20.77
CA SER A 78 -9.25 1.64 -21.40
C SER A 78 -8.76 2.88 -22.14
N ASP A 79 -9.64 3.79 -22.56
CA ASP A 79 -9.28 4.94 -23.42
C ASP A 79 -8.73 6.15 -22.64
N GLY A 80 -8.79 6.15 -21.30
CA GLY A 80 -8.33 7.26 -20.45
C GLY A 80 -7.23 6.91 -19.45
N VAL A 81 -6.96 5.63 -19.23
CA VAL A 81 -6.01 5.18 -18.20
C VAL A 81 -4.58 5.34 -18.70
N ILE A 82 -3.79 6.14 -17.98
CA ILE A 82 -2.37 6.37 -18.32
C ILE A 82 -1.46 5.40 -17.57
N LEU A 83 -1.76 5.12 -16.29
CA LEU A 83 -0.90 4.28 -15.45
C LEU A 83 -1.73 3.24 -14.68
N LEU A 84 -1.31 1.97 -14.75
CA LEU A 84 -1.86 0.85 -13.99
C LEU A 84 -0.73 0.10 -13.32
N GLU A 85 -0.84 -0.10 -12.00
CA GLU A 85 0.15 -0.81 -11.18
C GLU A 85 1.58 -0.34 -11.49
N HIS A 86 1.72 0.97 -11.73
CA HIS A 86 2.92 1.59 -12.28
C HIS A 86 3.97 1.77 -11.20
N GLU A 87 5.02 0.96 -11.28
CA GLU A 87 6.22 1.13 -10.47
C GLU A 87 7.03 2.32 -10.98
N TRP A 88 7.45 3.18 -10.05
CA TRP A 88 8.21 4.37 -10.39
C TRP A 88 9.44 4.52 -9.50
N LEU A 89 10.46 5.14 -10.10
CA LEU A 89 11.68 5.60 -9.46
C LEU A 89 11.90 7.04 -9.92
N HIS A 90 12.16 7.95 -8.98
CA HIS A 90 12.41 9.35 -9.31
C HIS A 90 13.51 9.93 -8.44
N GLU A 91 14.49 10.59 -9.07
CA GLU A 91 15.55 11.27 -8.35
C GLU A 91 15.00 12.51 -7.63
N TYR A 92 15.18 12.56 -6.31
CA TYR A 92 14.69 13.66 -5.48
C TYR A 92 15.76 14.73 -5.25
N SER A 93 16.97 14.28 -4.90
CA SER A 93 18.16 15.12 -4.67
C SER A 93 19.41 14.24 -4.69
N ASP A 94 20.60 14.84 -4.77
CA ASP A 94 21.91 14.17 -4.90
C ASP A 94 22.03 12.78 -4.22
N GLY A 95 21.76 11.73 -4.99
CA GLY A 95 21.87 10.33 -4.56
C GLY A 95 20.67 9.76 -3.75
N VAL A 96 19.54 10.47 -3.70
CA VAL A 96 18.27 10.02 -3.12
C VAL A 96 17.28 9.76 -4.24
N VAL A 97 16.82 8.51 -4.32
CA VAL A 97 15.75 8.09 -5.25
C VAL A 97 14.53 7.74 -4.43
N LEU A 98 13.39 8.34 -4.76
CA LEU A 98 12.08 7.97 -4.22
C LEU A 98 11.44 6.93 -5.14
N CYS A 99 10.61 6.08 -4.57
CA CYS A 99 9.95 5.01 -5.30
C CYS A 99 8.54 4.74 -4.79
N GLY A 100 7.74 4.08 -5.61
CA GLY A 100 6.41 3.62 -5.24
C GLY A 100 5.75 2.84 -6.37
N LYS A 101 4.50 2.42 -6.13
CA LYS A 101 3.67 1.73 -7.11
C LYS A 101 2.26 2.32 -7.07
N ILE A 102 1.84 2.96 -8.16
CA ILE A 102 0.51 3.56 -8.27
C ILE A 102 -0.47 2.48 -8.73
N ASP A 103 -1.56 2.27 -7.98
CA ASP A 103 -2.62 1.33 -8.36
C ASP A 103 -3.24 1.74 -9.70
N ARG A 104 -3.84 2.95 -9.78
CA ARG A 104 -4.48 3.47 -10.99
C ARG A 104 -4.39 4.98 -11.11
N TYR A 105 -4.02 5.47 -12.30
CA TYR A 105 -4.15 6.87 -12.67
C TYR A 105 -4.77 7.00 -14.07
N SER A 106 -5.92 7.67 -14.11
CA SER A 106 -6.70 7.98 -15.31
C SER A 106 -7.11 9.44 -15.21
N PRO A 107 -6.40 10.38 -15.88
CA PRO A 107 -6.64 11.80 -15.70
C PRO A 107 -8.12 12.16 -15.85
N PRO A 108 -8.64 13.01 -14.94
CA PRO A 108 -7.91 13.78 -13.94
C PRO A 108 -7.67 13.06 -12.59
N LEU A 109 -8.02 11.78 -12.47
CA LEU A 109 -8.18 11.06 -11.22
C LEU A 109 -7.01 10.11 -10.88
N LEU A 110 -6.45 10.27 -9.69
CA LEU A 110 -5.59 9.28 -9.03
C LEU A 110 -6.42 8.47 -8.03
N SER A 111 -6.52 7.16 -8.24
CA SER A 111 -7.27 6.24 -7.38
C SER A 111 -6.32 5.25 -6.70
N ASP A 112 -6.57 5.00 -5.41
CA ASP A 112 -5.86 4.00 -4.62
C ASP A 112 -6.90 3.01 -4.07
N LEU A 113 -6.74 1.74 -4.42
CA LEU A 113 -7.67 0.69 -4.03
C LEU A 113 -7.26 0.14 -2.67
N LYS A 114 -8.22 -0.08 -1.78
CA LYS A 114 -7.97 -0.71 -0.48
C LYS A 114 -9.09 -1.66 -0.11
N THR A 115 -8.72 -2.79 0.51
CA THR A 115 -9.68 -3.66 1.20
C THR A 115 -9.75 -3.29 2.67
N ALA A 116 -10.97 -3.21 3.24
CA ALA A 116 -11.15 -2.90 4.65
C ALA A 116 -12.31 -3.69 5.28
N SER A 117 -12.36 -3.67 6.60
CA SER A 117 -13.51 -4.11 7.39
C SER A 117 -14.16 -2.90 8.04
N GLU A 118 -15.47 -2.77 7.93
CA GLU A 118 -16.22 -1.70 8.59
C GLU A 118 -16.23 -1.94 10.11
N ILE A 119 -15.64 -1.02 10.89
CA ILE A 119 -15.63 -1.10 12.36
C ILE A 119 -16.08 0.24 12.96
N GLY A 120 -17.32 0.27 13.45
CA GLY A 120 -17.89 1.43 14.16
C GLY A 120 -18.54 2.48 13.24
N LYS A 121 -19.28 3.43 13.83
CA LYS A 121 -20.07 4.43 13.07
C LYS A 121 -19.21 5.48 12.36
N GLU A 122 -18.11 5.88 12.98
CA GLU A 122 -17.21 6.93 12.47
C GLU A 122 -16.06 6.36 11.61
N TRP A 123 -16.14 5.10 11.16
CA TRP A 123 -15.03 4.42 10.50
C TRP A 123 -14.51 5.19 9.28
N LYS A 124 -15.40 5.70 8.42
CA LYS A 124 -15.03 6.42 7.18
C LYS A 124 -14.28 7.72 7.49
N LYS A 125 -14.75 8.47 8.48
CA LYS A 125 -14.10 9.70 8.96
C LYS A 125 -12.74 9.42 9.57
N ASN A 126 -12.66 8.41 10.44
CA ASN A 126 -11.40 8.02 11.10
C ASN A 126 -10.39 7.51 10.08
N TYR A 127 -10.83 6.70 9.12
CA TYR A 127 -10.01 6.17 8.04
C TYR A 127 -9.50 7.28 7.12
N LYS A 128 -10.38 8.21 6.69
CA LYS A 128 -9.96 9.39 5.93
C LYS A 128 -8.91 10.22 6.70
N ALA A 129 -9.16 10.52 7.97
CA ALA A 129 -8.21 11.28 8.78
C ALA A 129 -6.87 10.56 8.96
N GLU A 130 -6.88 9.23 9.03
CA GLU A 130 -5.67 8.40 9.06
C GLU A 130 -4.91 8.47 7.72
N LYS A 131 -5.61 8.34 6.60
CA LYS A 131 -5.02 8.36 5.26
C LYS A 131 -4.48 9.73 4.86
N LEU A 132 -5.09 10.81 5.33
CA LEU A 132 -4.53 12.17 5.18
C LEU A 132 -3.26 12.39 6.01
N ARG A 133 -2.97 11.54 7.01
CA ARG A 133 -1.68 11.53 7.72
C ARG A 133 -0.67 10.59 7.07
N ASP A 134 -1.14 9.61 6.31
CA ASP A 134 -0.33 8.66 5.56
C ASP A 134 0.25 9.36 4.33
N CYS A 135 1.57 9.39 4.21
CA CYS A 135 2.25 10.14 3.15
C CYS A 135 2.15 9.45 1.77
N GLY A 136 1.62 8.23 1.68
CA GLY A 136 1.63 7.42 0.46
C GLY A 136 0.98 8.08 -0.76
N LEU A 137 -0.31 8.46 -0.66
CA LEU A 137 -1.02 9.10 -1.77
C LEU A 137 -0.46 10.49 -2.13
N ALA A 138 0.01 11.24 -1.13
CA ALA A 138 0.68 12.51 -1.35
C ALA A 138 2.01 12.34 -2.10
N LEU A 139 2.69 11.22 -1.90
CA LEU A 139 3.91 10.86 -2.63
C LEU A 139 3.61 10.51 -4.10
N TYR A 140 2.49 9.85 -4.38
CA TYR A 140 2.03 9.57 -5.75
C TYR A 140 1.64 10.86 -6.47
N ASP A 141 0.86 11.72 -5.81
CA ASP A 141 0.55 13.08 -6.32
C ASP A 141 1.82 13.87 -6.63
N TRP A 142 2.79 13.85 -5.72
CA TRP A 142 4.09 14.50 -5.92
C TRP A 142 4.81 13.98 -7.17
N TYR A 143 4.92 12.66 -7.32
CA TYR A 143 5.59 12.04 -8.47
C TYR A 143 4.89 12.42 -9.78
N LEU A 144 3.56 12.33 -9.82
CA LEU A 144 2.76 12.69 -10.98
C LEU A 144 2.93 14.17 -11.36
N CYS A 145 3.00 15.07 -10.38
CA CYS A 145 3.34 16.48 -10.61
C CYS A 145 4.74 16.64 -11.23
N LYS A 146 5.74 15.85 -10.83
CA LYS A 146 7.10 15.92 -11.38
C LYS A 146 7.19 15.49 -12.84
N ILE A 147 6.34 14.58 -13.28
CA ILE A 147 6.29 14.12 -14.67
C ILE A 147 5.27 14.89 -15.53
N GLY A 148 4.70 15.98 -15.01
CA GLY A 148 3.76 16.83 -15.75
C GLY A 148 2.35 16.26 -15.87
N GLN A 149 1.97 15.30 -15.02
CA GLN A 149 0.67 14.64 -15.00
C GLN A 149 -0.05 14.89 -13.66
N ALA A 150 -0.06 16.14 -13.20
CA ALA A 150 -0.65 16.47 -11.90
C ALA A 150 -2.14 16.05 -11.83
N PRO A 151 -2.56 15.24 -10.83
CA PRO A 151 -3.96 14.94 -10.62
C PRO A 151 -4.77 16.20 -10.27
N GLU A 152 -6.02 16.25 -10.71
CA GLU A 152 -7.01 17.24 -10.25
C GLU A 152 -7.96 16.63 -9.21
N GLU A 153 -8.08 15.30 -9.20
CA GLU A 153 -8.85 14.54 -8.24
C GLU A 153 -8.02 13.40 -7.65
N ILE A 154 -8.19 13.17 -6.35
CA ILE A 154 -7.58 12.04 -5.65
C ILE A 154 -8.65 11.37 -4.82
N GLU A 155 -8.78 10.06 -4.99
CA GLU A 155 -9.69 9.26 -4.19
C GLU A 155 -9.05 7.99 -3.67
N MET A 156 -9.70 7.43 -2.66
CA MET A 156 -9.44 6.08 -2.22
C MET A 156 -10.71 5.26 -2.40
N GLU A 157 -10.59 4.18 -3.17
CA GLU A 157 -11.66 3.23 -3.38
C GLU A 157 -11.56 2.15 -2.31
N VAL A 158 -12.50 2.15 -1.35
CA VAL A 158 -12.49 1.18 -0.27
C VAL A 158 -13.53 0.11 -0.52
N ILE A 159 -13.09 -1.11 -0.85
CA ILE A 159 -13.97 -2.29 -0.85
C ILE A 159 -14.13 -2.80 0.58
N LEU A 160 -15.36 -2.77 1.07
CA LEU A 160 -15.70 -3.26 2.40
C LEU A 160 -16.08 -4.73 2.33
N LYS A 161 -15.41 -5.53 3.15
CA LYS A 161 -15.78 -6.92 3.43
C LYS A 161 -17.19 -6.95 4.06
N PRO A 162 -17.96 -8.02 3.82
CA PRO A 162 -19.26 -8.18 4.46
C PRO A 162 -19.10 -8.19 5.98
N TYR A 163 -20.02 -7.53 6.68
CA TYR A 163 -19.97 -7.40 8.14
C TYR A 163 -21.37 -7.40 8.73
N LYS A 164 -21.64 -8.39 9.59
CA LYS A 164 -22.96 -8.66 10.18
C LYS A 164 -24.01 -8.84 9.07
N ASP A 165 -24.99 -7.95 9.03
CA ASP A 165 -26.11 -7.89 8.10
C ASP A 165 -25.81 -7.06 6.83
N LYS A 166 -24.62 -6.48 6.73
CA LYS A 166 -24.24 -5.63 5.59
C LYS A 166 -23.51 -6.45 4.52
N PRO A 167 -23.98 -6.43 3.25
CA PRO A 167 -23.28 -7.04 2.14
C PRO A 167 -21.97 -6.29 1.83
N PRO A 168 -21.07 -6.89 1.01
CA PRO A 168 -19.92 -6.18 0.50
C PRO A 168 -20.37 -4.95 -0.30
N ARG A 169 -19.56 -3.90 -0.29
CA ARG A 169 -19.83 -2.66 -1.03
C ARG A 169 -18.55 -1.87 -1.25
N ILE A 170 -18.53 -1.07 -2.30
CA ILE A 170 -17.48 -0.09 -2.55
C ILE A 170 -17.87 1.27 -1.95
N GLU A 171 -16.90 1.93 -1.33
CA GLU A 171 -17.04 3.25 -0.75
C GLU A 171 -15.91 4.15 -1.26
N PRO A 172 -16.18 5.04 -2.23
CA PRO A 172 -15.21 6.06 -2.60
C PRO A 172 -15.05 7.06 -1.44
N ILE A 173 -13.79 7.43 -1.20
CA ILE A 173 -13.39 8.44 -0.21
C ILE A 173 -12.60 9.51 -0.96
N PRO A 174 -13.20 10.67 -1.26
CA PRO A 174 -12.48 11.79 -1.84
C PRO A 174 -11.41 12.31 -0.87
N LEU A 175 -10.20 12.53 -1.39
CA LEU A 175 -9.02 12.98 -0.65
C LEU A 175 -8.44 14.27 -1.28
N SER A 176 -9.32 15.15 -1.77
CA SER A 176 -8.98 16.48 -2.31
C SER A 176 -8.08 17.32 -1.41
N GLU A 177 -8.09 17.07 -0.10
CA GLU A 177 -7.22 17.73 0.88
C GLU A 177 -5.72 17.46 0.66
N ILE A 178 -5.36 16.42 -0.09
CA ILE A 178 -3.96 16.15 -0.47
C ILE A 178 -3.47 17.21 -1.46
N ILE A 179 -4.27 17.52 -2.49
CA ILE A 179 -3.93 18.52 -3.52
C ILE A 179 -3.72 19.90 -2.88
N SER A 180 -4.60 20.31 -1.98
CA SER A 180 -4.47 21.59 -1.28
C SER A 180 -3.30 21.65 -0.29
N GLN A 181 -2.67 20.52 0.02
CA GLN A 181 -1.55 20.40 0.95
C GLN A 181 -0.20 20.14 0.27
N ARG A 182 -0.10 20.20 -1.07
CA ARG A 182 1.15 19.96 -1.83
C ARG A 182 2.36 20.69 -1.26
N GLU A 183 2.26 21.99 -0.98
CA GLU A 183 3.37 22.76 -0.41
C GLU A 183 3.79 22.29 0.99
N ARG A 184 2.83 21.88 1.81
CA ARG A 184 3.09 21.33 3.14
C ARG A 184 3.78 19.98 3.02
N PHE A 185 3.29 19.13 2.12
CA PHE A 185 3.87 17.84 1.85
C PHE A 185 5.32 17.96 1.36
N ASP A 186 5.61 18.88 0.42
CA ASP A 186 6.98 19.13 -0.05
C ASP A 186 7.95 19.48 1.07
N LYS A 187 7.51 20.31 2.03
CA LYS A 187 8.30 20.66 3.22
C LYS A 187 8.52 19.45 4.13
N GLN A 188 7.48 18.64 4.36
CA GLN A 188 7.56 17.42 5.17
C GLN A 188 8.48 16.38 4.51
N LEU A 189 8.30 16.12 3.22
CA LEU A 189 9.13 15.21 2.43
C LEU A 189 10.60 15.64 2.48
N ARG A 190 10.88 16.94 2.31
CA ARG A 190 12.26 17.46 2.43
C ARG A 190 12.85 17.21 3.82
N ALA A 191 12.08 17.44 4.89
CA ALA A 191 12.53 17.18 6.25
C ALA A 191 12.82 15.68 6.44
N TYR A 192 11.90 14.80 6.07
CA TYR A 192 12.07 13.35 6.14
C TYR A 192 13.30 12.85 5.37
N VAL A 193 13.46 13.29 4.12
CA VAL A 193 14.64 12.93 3.31
C VAL A 193 15.93 13.42 3.96
N THR A 194 15.94 14.65 4.49
CA THR A 194 17.11 15.21 5.16
C THR A 194 17.50 14.38 6.39
N ASP A 195 16.50 13.97 7.19
CA ASP A 195 16.71 13.15 8.38
C ASP A 195 17.26 11.76 8.01
N ILE A 196 16.67 11.11 7.00
CA ILE A 196 17.14 9.82 6.48
C ILE A 196 18.58 9.93 5.96
N VAL A 197 18.88 10.94 5.15
CA VAL A 197 20.23 11.15 4.61
C VAL A 197 21.24 11.42 5.71
N HIS A 198 20.88 12.27 6.69
CA HIS A 198 21.74 12.56 7.84
C HIS A 198 22.05 11.28 8.62
N TYR A 199 21.03 10.50 8.94
CA TYR A 199 21.20 9.22 9.61
C TYR A 199 22.10 8.28 8.82
N MET A 200 21.82 8.06 7.54
CA MET A 200 22.57 7.10 6.73
C MET A 200 24.05 7.49 6.61
N ARG A 201 24.35 8.78 6.52
CA ARG A 201 25.73 9.30 6.40
C ARG A 201 26.50 9.37 7.72
N LYS A 202 25.82 9.60 8.84
CA LYS A 202 26.48 9.93 10.13
C LYS A 202 26.24 8.90 11.22
N ASN A 203 25.04 8.33 11.29
CA ASN A 203 24.57 7.59 12.47
C ASN A 203 24.36 6.10 12.23
N SER A 204 24.19 5.65 10.97
CA SER A 204 23.93 4.24 10.62
C SER A 204 24.94 3.23 11.17
N LYS A 205 26.18 3.65 11.45
CA LYS A 205 27.22 2.81 12.06
C LYS A 205 27.25 2.82 13.58
N VAL A 206 26.55 3.77 14.21
CA VAL A 206 26.67 4.10 15.64
C VAL A 206 25.37 3.83 16.38
N ALA A 207 24.23 4.04 15.73
CA ALA A 207 22.91 3.82 16.30
C ALA A 207 21.92 3.27 15.25
N PRO A 208 20.97 2.42 15.66
CA PRO A 208 19.88 1.97 14.80
C PRO A 208 18.96 3.14 14.41
N TRP A 209 18.28 3.03 13.26
CA TRP A 209 17.20 3.96 12.91
C TRP A 209 16.11 3.90 13.98
N GLU A 210 15.58 5.06 14.37
CA GLU A 210 14.58 5.15 15.42
C GLU A 210 13.30 4.40 15.05
N MET A 211 12.82 3.58 15.98
CA MET A 211 11.60 2.82 15.79
C MET A 211 10.44 3.50 16.52
N ASN A 212 9.32 3.63 15.81
CA ASN A 212 8.04 3.87 16.47
C ASN A 212 7.65 2.60 17.24
N PHE A 213 7.94 2.57 18.53
CA PHE A 213 7.49 1.50 19.42
C PHE A 213 5.97 1.64 19.64
N GLY A 214 5.20 0.62 19.27
CA GLY A 214 3.79 0.62 19.63
C GLY A 214 2.99 -0.61 19.20
N PRO A 215 1.92 -0.94 19.95
CA PRO A 215 1.00 -2.03 19.64
C PRO A 215 0.30 -1.88 18.28
N MET A 216 0.34 -0.69 17.66
CA MET A 216 -0.25 -0.42 16.34
C MET A 216 0.36 -1.24 15.20
N CYS A 217 1.65 -1.61 15.28
CA CYS A 217 2.25 -2.48 14.25
C CYS A 217 1.62 -3.88 14.26
N MET A 218 1.36 -4.43 15.46
CA MET A 218 0.78 -5.77 15.62
C MET A 218 -0.68 -5.85 15.19
N THR A 219 -1.47 -4.81 15.46
CA THR A 219 -2.91 -4.82 15.19
C THR A 219 -3.25 -4.57 13.72
N LYS A 220 -2.45 -3.73 13.04
CA LYS A 220 -2.77 -3.24 11.69
C LYS A 220 -2.17 -4.08 10.55
N TYR A 221 -0.96 -4.59 10.74
CA TYR A 221 -0.22 -5.31 9.69
C TYR A 221 -0.02 -6.81 9.97
N GLY A 222 -0.42 -7.28 11.16
CA GLY A 222 -0.19 -8.65 11.64
C GLY A 222 1.13 -8.79 12.40
N GLU A 223 1.65 -10.02 12.54
CA GLU A 223 3.02 -10.23 13.05
C GLU A 223 4.01 -9.60 12.09
N CYS A 224 4.47 -8.39 12.40
CA CYS A 224 5.54 -7.73 11.67
C CYS A 224 6.82 -8.56 11.80
N ASP A 225 7.47 -8.87 10.67
CA ASP A 225 8.74 -9.60 10.58
C ASP A 225 9.84 -9.00 11.47
N TYR A 226 9.75 -7.69 11.70
CA TYR A 226 10.68 -6.92 12.50
C TYR A 226 10.20 -6.67 13.93
N LEU A 227 9.03 -7.18 14.34
CA LEU A 227 8.48 -6.97 15.69
C LEU A 227 9.43 -7.44 16.79
N LYS A 228 10.10 -8.58 16.60
CA LYS A 228 11.12 -9.08 17.54
C LYS A 228 12.27 -8.08 17.69
N LEU A 229 12.70 -7.48 16.58
CA LEU A 229 13.72 -6.44 16.55
C LEU A 229 13.20 -5.11 17.14
N CYS A 230 11.92 -4.78 16.94
CA CYS A 230 11.26 -3.63 17.56
C CYS A 230 11.21 -3.73 19.09
N ASN A 231 10.99 -4.94 19.60
CA ASN A 231 11.00 -5.21 21.04
C ASN A 231 12.40 -5.10 21.67
N TYR A 232 13.46 -5.14 20.85
CA TYR A 232 14.82 -4.85 21.32
C TYR A 232 15.09 -3.35 21.53
N GLY A 233 14.17 -2.45 21.14
CA GLY A 233 14.32 -1.00 21.30
C GLY A 233 15.52 -0.44 20.54
N ASN A 234 16.06 0.71 20.95
CA ASN A 234 17.28 1.28 20.34
C ASN A 234 18.54 0.82 21.11
N ILE A 235 18.67 -0.47 21.43
CA ILE A 235 19.78 -1.00 22.24
C ILE A 235 21.02 -1.26 21.36
N PRO A 236 22.18 -0.61 21.63
CA PRO A 236 23.37 -0.73 20.78
C PRO A 236 23.92 -2.14 20.57
N LYS A 237 23.66 -3.06 21.53
CA LYS A 237 24.08 -4.47 21.44
C LYS A 237 23.51 -5.20 20.21
N TYR A 238 22.34 -4.79 19.72
CA TYR A 238 21.66 -5.47 18.62
C TYR A 238 21.85 -4.78 17.25
N ILE A 239 22.78 -3.81 17.14
CA ILE A 239 23.06 -3.06 15.89
C ILE A 239 23.27 -3.96 14.67
N SER A 240 23.98 -5.07 14.81
CA SER A 240 24.20 -6.00 13.70
C SER A 240 22.93 -6.72 13.23
N GLU A 241 21.96 -6.92 14.12
CA GLU A 241 20.68 -7.57 13.82
C GLU A 241 19.70 -6.63 13.11
N TYR A 242 19.98 -5.33 13.09
CA TYR A 242 19.18 -4.30 12.44
C TYR A 242 19.53 -4.05 10.97
N LYS A 243 20.60 -4.64 10.43
CA LYS A 243 20.95 -4.43 9.02
C LYS A 243 19.90 -4.93 8.02
N PRO A 244 19.29 -6.12 8.17
CA PRO A 244 18.30 -6.62 7.21
C PRO A 244 17.05 -5.73 7.11
N ARG A 245 16.67 -5.06 8.21
CA ARG A 245 15.52 -4.15 8.20
C ARG A 245 15.83 -2.79 7.59
N GLU A 246 17.09 -2.38 7.53
CA GLU A 246 17.53 -1.11 6.94
C GLU A 246 17.84 -1.26 5.44
N GLU A 247 17.57 -2.43 4.85
CA GLU A 247 17.70 -2.71 3.41
C GLU A 247 16.90 -1.71 2.54
N HIS A 248 15.77 -1.20 3.05
CA HIS A 248 14.98 -0.17 2.36
C HIS A 248 15.54 1.25 2.52
N LEU A 249 16.46 1.47 3.46
CA LEU A 249 17.19 2.74 3.65
C LEU A 249 18.56 2.70 2.95
N GLU A 250 18.85 1.66 2.17
CA GLU A 250 20.13 1.51 1.49
C GLU A 250 20.43 2.70 0.57
N ILE A 251 21.55 3.38 0.84
CA ILE A 251 22.22 4.20 -0.18
C ILE A 251 22.76 3.24 -1.22
N ARG A 252 21.96 2.95 -2.25
CA ARG A 252 22.48 2.34 -3.46
C ARG A 252 23.41 3.35 -4.10
N LYS A 253 24.72 3.11 -4.05
CA LYS A 253 25.66 3.84 -4.91
C LYS A 253 25.10 3.72 -6.32
N SER A 254 24.82 4.86 -6.96
CA SER A 254 24.33 4.89 -8.32
C SER A 254 25.21 3.96 -9.16
N LYS A 255 24.65 2.82 -9.57
CA LYS A 255 25.18 2.19 -10.77
C LYS A 255 24.87 3.20 -11.84
N THR A 256 25.91 3.73 -12.44
CA THR A 256 25.92 4.65 -13.57
C THR A 256 24.63 4.46 -14.37
N LEU A 257 23.77 5.48 -14.38
CA LEU A 257 22.65 5.53 -15.32
C LEU A 257 23.30 5.42 -16.70
N VAL A 258 23.14 4.25 -17.33
CA VAL A 258 23.55 4.08 -18.71
C VAL A 258 22.55 4.89 -19.50
N THR A 259 23.03 6.03 -19.98
CA THR A 259 22.40 6.91 -20.98
C THR A 259 21.96 6.15 -22.21
#